data_AF-A0A419DEM3-F1
#
_entry.id   AF-A0A419DEM3-F1
#
_cell.length_a   1.000
_cell.length_b   1.000
_cell.length_c   1.000
_cell.angle_alpha   90.00
_cell.angle_beta   90.00
_cell.angle_gamma   90.00
#
_symmetry.space_group_name_H-M   'P 1'
#
loop_
_entity.id
_entity.type
_entity.pdbx_description
1 polymer ?
#
loop_
_entity_poly.entity_id
_entity_poly.type
_entity_poly.pdbx_seq_one_letter_code
_entity_poly.pdbx_strand_id
1 'polypeptide(L)'
;IRNKENLGFAKGCNQGAQVAKGEILLFLNNDTEVQVGWLESMLEVLKDKKTAIAGSKLLFPDGLVQHAGVAISNDHIPRPIYYREGADRPYVNKRREFKAVTAACMAINKEVFKEVRGFDEKYINGMEDVDLCLKVFHEGYKVIYCPQSVVVHHESISSGRHDKDIKNMDIFLEKWGSEVPNEQKYYKEDGRSWFYKKDKELVNKYYNIYYDRKPLLLQVPGYLYRIFHKFMTGLILFIKFDFKELKIRLTSK
;
A
#
# COMPACT_ATOMS: atom_id res chain seq x y z
N ILE A 1 26.06 6.44 -7.32
CA ILE A 1 25.52 6.70 -8.68
C ILE A 1 25.00 8.13 -8.70
N ARG A 2 25.27 8.92 -9.74
CA ARG A 2 24.75 10.28 -9.87
C ARG A 2 24.00 10.40 -11.20
N ASN A 3 22.71 10.74 -11.12
CA ASN A 3 21.88 10.97 -12.30
C ASN A 3 21.96 12.43 -12.75
N LYS A 4 21.81 12.67 -14.06
CA LYS A 4 21.79 14.02 -14.64
C LYS A 4 20.44 14.74 -14.40
N GLU A 5 19.39 13.97 -14.22
CA GLU A 5 18.02 14.42 -13.97
C GLU A 5 17.39 13.58 -12.85
N ASN A 6 16.24 14.02 -12.34
CA ASN A 6 15.47 13.25 -11.36
C ASN A 6 14.72 12.12 -12.07
N LEU A 7 15.19 10.88 -11.87
CA LEU A 7 14.61 9.67 -12.46
C LEU A 7 13.47 9.05 -11.63
N GLY A 8 13.14 9.65 -10.49
CA GLY A 8 12.16 9.11 -9.54
C GLY A 8 12.71 7.97 -8.68
N PHE A 9 11.93 7.61 -7.66
CA PHE A 9 12.31 6.63 -6.65
C PHE A 9 12.58 5.24 -7.24
N ALA A 10 11.63 4.68 -8.00
CA ALA A 10 11.71 3.31 -8.54
C ALA A 10 12.99 3.09 -9.37
N LYS A 11 13.24 3.96 -10.35
CA LYS A 11 14.41 3.87 -11.23
C LYS A 11 15.72 4.09 -10.48
N GLY A 12 15.76 5.06 -9.57
CA GLY A 12 16.94 5.30 -8.71
C GLY A 12 17.29 4.08 -7.84
N CYS A 13 16.27 3.47 -7.23
CA CYS A 13 16.43 2.26 -6.43
C CYS A 13 16.88 1.06 -7.26
N ASN A 14 16.31 0.86 -8.46
CA ASN A 14 16.73 -0.19 -9.38
C ASN A 14 18.20 -0.05 -9.80
N GLN A 15 18.65 1.17 -10.13
CA GLN A 15 20.06 1.44 -10.43
C GLN A 15 20.99 1.11 -9.26
N GLY A 16 20.59 1.48 -8.04
CA GLY A 16 21.31 1.13 -6.81
C GLY A 16 21.41 -0.38 -6.60
N ALA A 17 20.29 -1.09 -6.76
CA ALA A 17 20.20 -2.54 -6.60
C ALA A 17 21.10 -3.31 -7.58
N GLN A 18 21.24 -2.82 -8.81
CA GLN A 18 22.09 -3.43 -9.84
C GLN A 18 23.58 -3.45 -9.45
N VAL A 19 24.07 -2.38 -8.82
CA VAL A 19 25.49 -2.26 -8.44
C VAL A 19 25.80 -2.70 -7.01
N ALA A 20 24.77 -2.85 -6.17
CA ALA A 20 24.92 -3.30 -4.79
C ALA A 20 25.56 -4.70 -4.74
N LYS A 21 26.46 -4.93 -3.79
CA LYS A 21 27.18 -6.22 -3.65
C LYS A 21 26.65 -7.13 -2.54
N GLY A 22 25.83 -6.60 -1.63
CA GLY A 22 25.25 -7.35 -0.53
C GLY A 22 24.17 -8.34 -0.98
N GLU A 23 23.95 -9.38 -0.18
CA GLU A 23 22.87 -10.36 -0.37
C GLU A 23 21.50 -9.81 0.01
N ILE A 24 21.48 -8.82 0.91
CA ILE A 24 20.29 -8.07 1.30
C ILE A 24 20.43 -6.65 0.74
N LEU A 25 19.38 -6.19 0.06
CA LEU A 25 19.23 -4.81 -0.35
C LEU A 25 18.44 -4.07 0.72
N LEU A 26 18.90 -2.88 1.08
CA LEU A 26 18.21 -1.99 2.01
C LEU A 26 17.85 -0.71 1.26
N PHE A 27 16.55 -0.44 1.18
CA PHE A 27 16.00 0.83 0.73
C PHE A 27 15.70 1.67 1.96
N LEU A 28 16.28 2.86 2.01
CA LEU A 28 16.12 3.82 3.11
C LEU A 28 16.02 5.21 2.50
N ASN A 29 14.93 5.91 2.79
CA ASN A 29 14.74 7.27 2.33
C ASN A 29 15.78 8.22 2.95
N ASN A 30 16.13 9.26 2.20
CA ASN A 30 17.17 10.21 2.59
C ASN A 30 16.72 11.25 3.64
N ASP A 31 15.45 11.26 4.02
CA ASP A 31 14.84 12.11 5.04
C ASP A 31 14.40 11.28 6.26
N THR A 32 15.25 10.34 6.68
CA THR A 32 14.99 9.43 7.80
C THR A 32 16.07 9.51 8.89
N GLU A 33 15.65 9.30 10.13
CA GLU A 33 16.49 9.16 11.31
C GLU A 33 16.27 7.77 11.93
N VAL A 34 17.25 6.90 11.76
CA VAL A 34 17.19 5.51 12.25
C VAL A 34 17.45 5.43 13.75
N GLN A 35 16.72 4.56 14.45
CA GLN A 35 16.89 4.36 15.89
C GLN A 35 17.82 3.19 16.19
N VAL A 36 18.34 3.11 17.41
CA VAL A 36 19.22 2.00 17.83
C VAL A 36 18.54 0.64 17.61
N GLY A 37 19.26 -0.32 17.04
CA GLY A 37 18.77 -1.69 16.82
C GLY A 37 17.82 -1.87 15.63
N TRP A 38 17.63 -0.83 14.81
CA TRP A 38 16.64 -0.85 13.74
C TRP A 38 16.92 -1.97 12.72
N LEU A 39 18.15 -2.02 12.21
CA LEU A 39 18.53 -2.92 11.13
C LEU A 39 18.58 -4.39 11.58
N GLU A 40 19.10 -4.65 12.79
CA GLU A 40 19.27 -5.99 13.35
C GLU A 40 17.95 -6.75 13.40
N SER A 41 16.87 -6.06 13.79
CA SER A 41 15.55 -6.68 13.88
C SER A 41 14.98 -7.10 12.51
N MET A 42 15.30 -6.36 11.45
CA MET A 42 14.94 -6.70 10.07
C MET A 42 15.81 -7.83 9.53
N LEU A 43 17.12 -7.80 9.80
CA LEU A 43 18.02 -8.88 9.37
C LEU A 43 17.68 -10.20 10.04
N GLU A 44 17.19 -10.19 11.29
CA GLU A 44 16.79 -11.39 12.01
C GLU A 44 15.66 -12.14 11.30
N VAL A 45 14.62 -11.45 10.81
CA VAL A 45 13.52 -12.11 10.10
C VAL A 45 13.91 -12.63 8.72
N LEU A 46 14.90 -11.98 8.07
CA LEU A 46 15.41 -12.38 6.76
C LEU A 46 16.31 -13.64 6.81
N LYS A 47 16.63 -14.14 8.01
CA LYS A 47 17.26 -15.46 8.16
C LYS A 47 16.33 -16.60 7.74
N ASP A 48 15.01 -16.45 7.89
CA ASP A 48 14.03 -17.37 7.32
C ASP A 48 14.00 -17.17 5.81
N LYS A 49 14.39 -18.21 5.04
CA LYS A 49 14.39 -18.16 3.57
C LYS A 49 12.99 -17.98 2.96
N LYS A 50 11.92 -18.20 3.72
CA LYS A 50 10.55 -17.88 3.29
C LYS A 50 10.24 -16.39 3.43
N THR A 51 11.00 -15.63 4.21
CA THR A 51 10.84 -14.18 4.36
C THR A 51 11.74 -13.45 3.38
N ALA A 52 11.14 -12.80 2.39
CA ALA A 52 11.89 -12.05 1.39
C ALA A 52 12.01 -10.57 1.76
N ILE A 53 11.00 -9.98 2.39
CA ILE A 53 10.96 -8.55 2.73
C ILE A 53 10.77 -8.37 4.24
N ALA A 54 11.51 -7.41 4.80
CA ALA A 54 11.32 -6.87 6.14
C ALA A 54 11.10 -5.35 6.07
N GLY A 55 10.09 -4.82 6.76
CA GLY A 55 9.79 -3.39 6.82
C GLY A 55 9.78 -2.82 8.24
N SER A 56 10.20 -1.57 8.38
CA SER A 56 10.26 -0.88 9.67
C SER A 56 8.92 -0.32 10.14
N LYS A 57 8.83 -0.05 11.45
CA LYS A 57 7.91 0.93 12.02
C LYS A 57 8.43 2.33 11.72
N LEU A 58 7.64 3.09 10.97
CA LEU A 58 7.93 4.50 10.70
C LEU A 58 7.13 5.38 11.64
N LEU A 59 7.80 6.35 12.24
CA LEU A 59 7.20 7.36 13.08
C LEU A 59 7.32 8.73 12.40
N PHE A 60 6.32 9.57 12.63
CA PHE A 60 6.46 10.99 12.42
C PHE A 60 7.41 11.61 13.47
N PRO A 61 7.94 12.82 13.24
CA PRO A 61 8.75 13.53 14.24
C PRO A 61 8.01 13.79 15.57
N ASP A 62 6.67 13.79 15.57
CA ASP A 62 5.84 13.92 16.78
C ASP A 62 5.68 12.59 17.56
N GLY A 63 6.31 11.51 17.09
CA GLY A 63 6.29 10.19 17.71
C GLY A 63 5.04 9.35 17.39
N LEU A 64 4.10 9.86 16.60
CA LEU A 64 2.96 9.07 16.14
C LEU A 64 3.35 8.14 15.00
N VAL A 65 2.62 7.03 14.86
CA VAL A 65 2.86 6.05 13.79
C VAL A 65 2.56 6.68 12.43
N GLN A 66 3.53 6.61 11.52
CA GLN A 66 3.33 6.87 10.10
C GLN A 66 3.07 5.57 9.35
N HIS A 67 3.87 4.53 9.61
CA HIS A 67 3.67 3.19 9.04
C HIS A 67 3.95 2.11 10.09
N ALA A 68 3.04 1.15 10.20
CA ALA A 68 3.21 -0.08 10.98
C ALA A 68 2.85 -1.32 10.14
N GLY A 69 3.21 -1.27 8.86
CA GLY A 69 2.72 -2.12 7.79
C GLY A 69 1.78 -1.38 6.84
N VAL A 70 1.47 -2.01 5.71
CA VAL A 70 0.45 -1.56 4.77
C VAL A 70 -0.61 -2.65 4.71
N ALA A 71 -1.87 -2.29 5.00
CA ALA A 71 -2.99 -3.19 4.91
C ALA A 71 -3.86 -2.82 3.71
N ILE A 72 -4.31 -3.84 2.99
CA ILE A 72 -5.29 -3.69 1.91
C ILE A 72 -6.61 -4.32 2.35
N SER A 73 -7.74 -3.71 2.01
CA SER A 73 -9.06 -4.13 2.50
C SER A 73 -10.05 -4.26 1.34
N ASN A 74 -11.34 -4.49 1.65
CA ASN A 74 -12.37 -4.77 0.64
C ASN A 74 -12.55 -3.69 -0.44
N ASP A 75 -12.03 -2.49 -0.23
CA ASP A 75 -12.06 -1.43 -1.25
C ASP A 75 -10.82 -1.43 -2.16
N HIS A 76 -9.95 -2.43 -2.01
CA HIS A 76 -8.75 -2.67 -2.81
C HIS A 76 -7.68 -1.58 -2.73
N ILE A 77 -7.79 -0.64 -1.79
CA ILE A 77 -6.84 0.48 -1.68
C ILE A 77 -5.83 0.21 -0.55
N PRO A 78 -4.52 0.15 -0.86
CA PRO A 78 -3.46 -0.02 0.14
C PRO A 78 -3.31 1.20 1.04
N ARG A 79 -3.18 0.98 2.36
CA ARG A 79 -3.01 2.08 3.33
C ARG A 79 -2.06 1.72 4.47
N PRO A 80 -1.37 2.72 5.06
CA PRO A 80 -0.65 2.51 6.30
C PRO A 80 -1.64 2.08 7.40
N ILE A 81 -1.36 0.94 8.06
CA ILE A 81 -2.15 0.50 9.20
C ILE A 81 -1.69 1.23 10.48
N TYR A 82 -2.64 1.54 11.37
CA TYR A 82 -2.44 2.31 12.62
C TYR A 82 -1.85 3.72 12.44
N TYR A 83 -2.09 4.33 11.28
CA TYR A 83 -1.68 5.71 11.01
C TYR A 83 -2.15 6.69 12.10
N ARG A 84 -1.23 7.53 12.56
CA ARG A 84 -1.35 8.51 13.64
C ARG A 84 -1.78 7.96 14.99
N GLU A 85 -1.61 6.66 15.20
CA GLU A 85 -1.81 6.05 16.52
C GLU A 85 -0.53 6.13 17.37
N GLY A 86 -0.66 5.85 18.67
CA GLY A 86 0.47 5.83 19.60
C GLY A 86 1.46 4.71 19.26
N ALA A 87 2.75 5.04 19.21
CA ALA A 87 3.82 4.10 18.87
C ALA A 87 4.06 3.00 19.93
N ASP A 88 3.53 3.18 21.13
CA ASP A 88 3.61 2.30 22.30
C ASP A 88 2.46 1.28 22.37
N ARG A 89 1.45 1.41 21.51
CA ARG A 89 0.26 0.56 21.53
C ARG A 89 0.62 -0.91 21.31
N PRO A 90 0.03 -1.87 22.06
CA PRO A 90 0.40 -3.28 21.94
C PRO A 90 0.24 -3.86 20.53
N TYR A 91 -0.83 -3.50 19.82
CA TYR A 91 -1.08 -4.00 18.46
C TYR A 91 -0.16 -3.40 17.40
N VAL A 92 0.34 -2.17 17.61
CA VAL A 92 1.40 -1.55 16.78
C VAL A 92 2.71 -2.30 16.99
N ASN A 93 2.98 -2.75 18.22
CA ASN A 93 4.22 -3.46 18.56
C ASN A 93 4.16 -4.97 18.34
N LYS A 94 3.19 -5.46 17.55
CA LYS A 94 3.07 -6.86 17.16
C LYS A 94 3.73 -7.09 15.81
N ARG A 95 4.76 -7.95 15.77
CA ARG A 95 5.36 -8.45 14.51
C ARG A 95 4.29 -9.18 13.72
N ARG A 96 4.14 -8.86 12.43
CA ARG A 96 3.11 -9.45 11.56
C ARG A 96 3.62 -9.69 10.16
N GLU A 97 3.07 -10.72 9.54
CA GLU A 97 3.11 -10.87 8.09
C GLU A 97 2.03 -9.96 7.48
N PHE A 98 2.44 -9.05 6.62
CA PHE A 98 1.53 -8.28 5.78
C PHE A 98 1.71 -8.70 4.32
N LYS A 99 0.90 -8.13 3.43
CA LYS A 99 1.12 -8.23 1.99
C LYS A 99 1.89 -7.06 1.43
N ALA A 100 2.02 -5.96 2.19
CA ALA A 100 2.91 -4.87 1.85
C ALA A 100 3.48 -4.15 3.08
N VAL A 101 4.67 -3.57 2.88
CA VAL A 101 5.29 -2.58 3.76
C VAL A 101 5.81 -1.45 2.88
N THR A 102 6.08 -0.28 3.45
CA THR A 102 6.61 0.83 2.67
C THR A 102 8.10 0.69 2.39
N ALA A 103 8.56 1.15 1.23
CA ALA A 103 9.97 1.19 0.86
C ALA A 103 10.75 2.38 1.44
N ALA A 104 10.09 3.27 2.22
CA ALA A 104 10.79 4.33 2.94
C ALA A 104 11.82 3.78 3.96
N CYS A 105 11.57 2.56 4.48
CA CYS A 105 12.60 1.73 5.10
C CYS A 105 12.25 0.24 4.96
N MET A 106 12.91 -0.43 4.01
CA MET A 106 12.65 -1.83 3.64
C MET A 106 13.95 -2.57 3.35
N ALA A 107 14.10 -3.76 3.90
CA ALA A 107 15.14 -4.70 3.53
C ALA A 107 14.54 -5.85 2.70
N ILE A 108 15.21 -6.27 1.63
CA ILE A 108 14.77 -7.37 0.77
C ILE A 108 15.95 -8.27 0.36
N ASN A 109 15.72 -9.58 0.25
CA ASN A 109 16.68 -10.49 -0.37
C ASN A 109 16.96 -10.08 -1.83
N LYS A 110 18.24 -9.91 -2.20
CA LYS A 110 18.64 -9.43 -3.53
C LYS A 110 18.22 -10.37 -4.66
N GLU A 111 18.29 -11.68 -4.45
CA GLU A 111 17.92 -12.65 -5.49
C GLU A 111 16.40 -12.63 -5.70
N VAL A 112 15.61 -12.54 -4.63
CA VAL A 112 14.16 -12.35 -4.75
C VAL A 112 13.81 -11.02 -5.43
N PHE A 113 14.51 -9.93 -5.11
CA PHE A 113 14.32 -8.63 -5.78
C PHE A 113 14.56 -8.74 -7.30
N LYS A 114 15.58 -9.48 -7.73
CA LYS A 114 15.84 -9.73 -9.16
C LYS A 114 14.78 -10.63 -9.79
N GLU A 115 14.39 -11.70 -9.10
CA GLU A 115 13.36 -12.66 -9.51
C GLU A 115 12.06 -11.93 -9.88
N VAL A 116 11.61 -11.02 -9.02
CA VAL A 116 10.40 -10.21 -9.23
C VAL A 116 10.63 -8.95 -10.08
N ARG A 117 11.81 -8.81 -10.67
CA ARG A 117 12.22 -7.70 -11.57
C ARG A 117 12.17 -6.31 -10.94
N GLY A 118 12.54 -6.20 -9.67
CA GLY A 118 12.74 -4.93 -8.96
C GLY A 118 11.51 -4.04 -8.84
N PHE A 119 11.67 -2.73 -8.70
CA PHE A 119 10.54 -1.79 -8.72
C PHE A 119 10.01 -1.59 -10.16
N ASP A 120 8.69 -1.51 -10.33
CA ASP A 120 8.08 -1.18 -11.61
C ASP A 120 8.18 0.33 -11.87
N GLU A 121 8.98 0.71 -12.86
CA GLU A 121 9.30 2.12 -13.17
C GLU A 121 8.13 2.91 -13.78
N LYS A 122 6.96 2.26 -14.00
CA LYS A 122 5.72 2.96 -14.39
C LYS A 122 5.15 3.81 -13.26
N TYR A 123 5.39 3.42 -12.01
CA TYR A 123 4.98 4.18 -10.84
C TYR A 123 5.92 5.36 -10.60
N ILE A 124 5.37 6.48 -10.14
CA ILE A 124 6.13 7.70 -9.84
C ILE A 124 5.76 8.16 -8.43
N ASN A 125 6.64 7.89 -7.45
CA ASN A 125 6.52 8.32 -6.05
C ASN A 125 5.19 7.91 -5.38
N GLY A 126 4.74 6.67 -5.61
CA GLY A 126 3.59 6.06 -4.95
C GLY A 126 3.22 4.71 -5.57
N MET A 127 2.84 3.75 -4.72
CA MET A 127 2.45 2.37 -5.05
C MET A 127 3.56 1.43 -5.56
N GLU A 128 4.76 1.93 -5.90
CA GLU A 128 5.87 1.05 -6.32
C GLU A 128 6.30 0.04 -5.23
N ASP A 129 6.18 0.43 -3.96
CA ASP A 129 6.52 -0.42 -2.82
C ASP A 129 5.47 -1.50 -2.57
N VAL A 130 4.19 -1.15 -2.66
CA VAL A 130 3.08 -2.12 -2.63
C VAL A 130 3.18 -3.08 -3.80
N ASP A 131 3.42 -2.59 -5.01
CA ASP A 131 3.60 -3.42 -6.21
C ASP A 131 4.72 -4.45 -6.03
N LEU A 132 5.89 -4.00 -5.56
CA LEU A 132 7.02 -4.87 -5.28
C LEU A 132 6.63 -5.95 -4.25
N CYS A 133 5.99 -5.56 -3.15
CA CYS A 133 5.59 -6.49 -2.11
C CYS A 133 4.56 -7.53 -2.61
N LEU A 134 3.61 -7.12 -3.45
CA LEU A 134 2.65 -8.04 -4.05
C LEU A 134 3.33 -9.02 -4.99
N LYS A 135 4.27 -8.59 -5.84
CA LYS A 135 5.04 -9.54 -6.67
C LYS A 135 5.75 -10.59 -5.81
N VAL A 136 6.41 -10.15 -4.73
CA VAL A 136 7.09 -11.05 -3.78
C VAL A 136 6.12 -12.02 -3.11
N PHE A 137 4.94 -11.53 -2.72
CA PHE A 137 3.89 -12.37 -2.15
C PHE A 137 3.37 -13.42 -3.15
N HIS A 138 3.19 -13.05 -4.42
CA HIS A 138 2.71 -13.96 -5.46
C HIS A 138 3.71 -15.06 -5.80
N GLU A 139 5.01 -14.82 -5.62
CA GLU A 139 6.05 -15.87 -5.68
C GLU A 139 6.10 -16.75 -4.40
N GLY A 140 5.18 -16.55 -3.46
CA GLY A 140 5.03 -17.37 -2.25
C GLY A 140 5.93 -16.98 -1.08
N TYR A 141 6.63 -15.84 -1.18
CA TYR A 141 7.44 -15.32 -0.08
C TYR A 141 6.62 -14.47 0.90
N LYS A 142 7.16 -14.30 2.10
CA LYS A 142 6.57 -13.49 3.18
C LYS A 142 7.15 -12.07 3.18
N VAL A 143 6.28 -11.13 3.56
CA VAL A 143 6.62 -9.74 3.86
C VAL A 143 6.35 -9.51 5.35
N ILE A 144 7.38 -9.20 6.12
CA ILE A 144 7.30 -9.11 7.59
C ILE A 144 7.48 -7.67 8.06
N TYR A 145 6.50 -7.17 8.79
CA TYR A 145 6.61 -5.93 9.55
C TYR A 145 7.35 -6.16 10.87
N CYS A 146 8.40 -5.36 11.11
CA CYS A 146 9.28 -5.44 12.27
C CYS A 146 9.08 -4.22 13.20
N PRO A 147 8.25 -4.33 14.25
CA PRO A 147 7.96 -3.19 15.12
C PRO A 147 9.14 -2.72 15.97
N GLN A 148 10.14 -3.58 16.17
CA GLN A 148 11.41 -3.24 16.83
C GLN A 148 12.34 -2.44 15.90
N SER A 149 12.14 -2.50 14.58
CA SER A 149 12.84 -1.63 13.65
C SER A 149 12.16 -0.28 13.63
N VAL A 150 12.73 0.71 14.31
CA VAL A 150 12.13 2.05 14.42
C VAL A 150 12.93 3.06 13.62
N VAL A 151 12.24 3.80 12.76
CA VAL A 151 12.82 4.88 11.97
C VAL A 151 11.87 6.08 12.03
N VAL A 152 12.39 7.25 12.34
CA VAL A 152 11.65 8.52 12.23
C VAL A 152 11.79 9.00 10.78
N HIS A 153 10.68 9.37 10.15
CA HIS A 153 10.65 9.81 8.76
C HIS A 153 10.02 11.20 8.70
N HIS A 154 10.77 12.18 8.20
CA HIS A 154 10.39 13.59 8.25
C HIS A 154 9.36 13.98 7.17
N GLU A 155 9.08 13.07 6.24
CA GLU A 155 8.16 13.21 5.11
C GLU A 155 8.27 14.60 4.47
N SER A 156 9.48 14.93 4.01
CA SER A 156 9.71 16.21 3.35
C SER A 156 8.80 16.30 2.12
N ILE A 157 7.93 17.32 2.08
CA ILE A 157 7.01 17.51 0.96
C ILE A 157 7.76 18.25 -0.14
N SER A 158 8.17 17.52 -1.18
CA SER A 158 8.56 18.13 -2.43
C SER A 158 7.33 18.60 -3.19
N SER A 159 7.40 19.76 -3.86
CA SER A 159 6.33 20.22 -4.76
C SER A 159 5.94 19.15 -5.77
N GLY A 160 4.64 18.95 -5.99
CA GLY A 160 4.11 17.98 -6.95
C GLY A 160 4.23 16.50 -6.55
N ARG A 161 4.57 16.20 -5.29
CA ARG A 161 4.71 14.81 -4.78
C ARG A 161 3.48 13.94 -5.09
N HIS A 162 2.29 14.52 -4.97
CA HIS A 162 1.01 13.82 -5.12
C HIS A 162 0.42 13.91 -6.54
N ASP A 163 1.13 14.52 -7.50
CA ASP A 163 0.62 14.75 -8.86
C ASP A 163 0.34 13.45 -9.63
N LYS A 164 0.94 12.33 -9.18
CA LYS A 164 0.85 11.03 -9.85
C LYS A 164 0.04 10.00 -9.07
N ASP A 165 -0.50 10.34 -7.90
CA ASP A 165 -1.21 9.38 -7.03
C ASP A 165 -2.38 8.69 -7.74
N ILE A 166 -3.20 9.45 -8.50
CA ILE A 166 -4.33 8.89 -9.27
C ILE A 166 -3.83 7.93 -10.34
N LYS A 167 -2.82 8.35 -11.10
CA LYS A 167 -2.25 7.54 -12.18
C LYS A 167 -1.61 6.25 -11.63
N ASN A 168 -0.88 6.35 -10.52
CA ASN A 168 -0.29 5.20 -9.84
C ASN A 168 -1.38 4.25 -9.34
N MET A 169 -2.49 4.77 -8.78
CA MET A 169 -3.62 3.94 -8.36
C MET A 169 -4.32 3.25 -9.54
N ASP A 170 -4.49 3.94 -10.67
CA ASP A 170 -5.05 3.31 -11.87
C ASP A 170 -4.16 2.17 -12.39
N ILE A 171 -2.83 2.38 -12.46
CA ILE A 171 -1.86 1.32 -12.81
C ILE A 171 -1.95 0.16 -11.82
N PHE A 172 -2.03 0.45 -10.52
CA PHE A 172 -2.11 -0.55 -9.46
C PHE A 172 -3.38 -1.40 -9.60
N LEU A 173 -4.54 -0.77 -9.79
CA LEU A 173 -5.82 -1.47 -9.90
C LEU A 173 -5.98 -2.20 -11.22
N GLU A 174 -5.43 -1.68 -12.32
CA GLU A 174 -5.36 -2.43 -13.59
C GLU A 174 -4.55 -3.72 -13.43
N LYS A 175 -3.44 -3.65 -12.70
CA LYS A 175 -2.53 -4.78 -12.51
C LYS A 175 -3.01 -5.78 -11.46
N TRP A 176 -3.53 -5.31 -10.33
CA TRP A 176 -3.78 -6.14 -9.16
C TRP A 176 -5.26 -6.23 -8.77
N GLY A 177 -6.16 -5.43 -9.35
CA GLY A 177 -7.53 -5.24 -8.86
C GLY A 177 -8.32 -6.53 -8.57
N SER A 178 -8.14 -7.58 -9.39
CA SER A 178 -8.78 -8.90 -9.22
C SER A 178 -8.10 -9.83 -8.21
N GLU A 179 -6.86 -9.52 -7.83
CA GLU A 179 -5.98 -10.38 -7.02
C GLU A 179 -5.52 -9.68 -5.73
N VAL A 180 -6.04 -8.48 -5.44
CA VAL A 180 -5.67 -7.73 -4.25
C VAL A 180 -6.02 -8.51 -2.98
N PRO A 181 -5.06 -8.73 -2.08
CA PRO A 181 -5.33 -9.42 -0.83
C PRO A 181 -6.22 -8.60 0.10
N ASN A 182 -6.92 -9.31 0.99
CA ASN A 182 -7.78 -8.71 2.00
C ASN A 182 -7.25 -8.95 3.40
N GLU A 183 -6.75 -7.90 4.02
CA GLU A 183 -6.15 -7.87 5.34
C GLU A 183 -7.02 -7.14 6.38
N GLN A 184 -8.32 -6.94 6.08
CA GLN A 184 -9.27 -6.33 7.01
C GLN A 184 -9.31 -7.06 8.37
N LYS A 185 -8.99 -8.36 8.39
CA LYS A 185 -8.89 -9.17 9.61
C LYS A 185 -7.97 -8.55 10.67
N TYR A 186 -6.88 -7.88 10.28
CA TYR A 186 -5.93 -7.31 11.24
C TYR A 186 -6.56 -6.18 12.04
N TYR A 187 -7.37 -5.32 11.41
CA TYR A 187 -8.13 -4.32 12.15
C TYR A 187 -9.05 -4.98 13.18
N LYS A 188 -9.80 -6.00 12.76
CA LYS A 188 -10.76 -6.69 13.64
C LYS A 188 -10.07 -7.38 14.83
N GLU A 189 -8.96 -8.06 14.59
CA GLU A 189 -8.17 -8.74 15.62
C GLU A 189 -7.68 -7.78 16.72
N ASP A 190 -7.42 -6.52 16.37
CA ASP A 190 -6.93 -5.50 17.31
C ASP A 190 -8.02 -4.62 17.90
N GLY A 191 -9.29 -5.04 17.75
CA GLY A 191 -10.43 -4.24 18.22
C GLY A 191 -10.59 -2.92 17.46
N ARG A 192 -10.05 -2.83 16.24
CA ARG A 192 -10.20 -1.67 15.36
C ARG A 192 -11.29 -1.93 14.34
N SER A 193 -12.11 -0.91 14.10
CA SER A 193 -12.95 -0.91 12.92
C SER A 193 -12.12 -0.46 11.73
N TRP A 194 -12.32 -1.13 10.60
CA TRP A 194 -11.81 -0.65 9.31
C TRP A 194 -12.41 0.70 8.90
N PHE A 195 -13.53 1.08 9.50
CA PHE A 195 -14.24 2.30 9.17
C PHE A 195 -13.44 3.55 9.54
N TYR A 196 -12.94 4.22 8.49
CA TYR A 196 -12.48 5.60 8.22
C TYR A 196 -12.71 6.75 9.21
N LYS A 197 -13.44 6.55 10.31
CA LYS A 197 -14.13 7.59 11.06
C LYS A 197 -13.24 8.53 11.89
N LYS A 198 -11.91 8.49 11.77
CA LYS A 198 -11.04 9.33 12.60
C LYS A 198 -10.02 10.18 11.86
N ASP A 199 -9.64 9.88 10.63
CA ASP A 199 -8.55 10.61 9.99
C ASP A 199 -8.94 11.25 8.65
N LYS A 200 -9.30 12.53 8.72
CA LYS A 200 -9.59 13.35 7.54
C LYS A 200 -8.37 13.44 6.61
N GLU A 201 -7.14 13.33 7.13
CA GLU A 201 -5.93 13.38 6.31
C GLU A 201 -5.80 12.11 5.47
N LEU A 202 -6.04 10.91 6.03
CA LEU A 202 -6.06 9.68 5.24
C LEU A 202 -7.17 9.65 4.20
N VAL A 203 -8.36 10.15 4.56
CA VAL A 203 -9.49 10.24 3.62
C VAL A 203 -9.13 11.20 2.48
N ASN A 204 -8.56 12.37 2.78
CA ASN A 204 -8.11 13.28 1.73
C ASN A 204 -6.97 12.69 0.89
N LYS A 205 -5.99 12.01 1.51
CA LYS A 205 -4.79 11.45 0.86
C LYS A 205 -5.07 10.22 0.01
N TYR A 206 -5.98 9.34 0.42
CA TYR A 206 -6.18 8.05 -0.25
C TYR A 206 -7.60 7.85 -0.81
N TYR A 207 -8.62 8.55 -0.28
CA TYR A 207 -10.02 8.31 -0.63
C TYR A 207 -10.57 9.39 -1.58
N ASN A 208 -10.45 10.68 -1.25
CA ASN A 208 -10.98 11.77 -2.07
C ASN A 208 -10.22 11.90 -3.39
N ILE A 209 -8.91 11.63 -3.40
CA ILE A 209 -8.12 11.55 -4.63
C ILE A 209 -8.72 10.54 -5.62
N TYR A 210 -9.23 9.42 -5.13
CA TYR A 210 -9.68 8.32 -5.97
C TYR A 210 -11.19 8.36 -6.30
N TYR A 211 -12.05 8.63 -5.31
CA TYR A 211 -13.51 8.56 -5.48
C TYR A 211 -14.17 9.87 -5.94
N ASP A 212 -13.58 11.05 -5.68
CA ASP A 212 -14.16 12.32 -6.14
C ASP A 212 -13.81 12.65 -7.60
N ARG A 213 -12.83 11.95 -8.19
CA ARG A 213 -12.35 12.23 -9.57
C ARG A 213 -12.71 11.19 -10.62
N LYS A 214 -13.38 10.07 -10.26
CA LYS A 214 -14.00 9.17 -11.25
C LYS A 214 -15.47 9.57 -11.47
N PRO A 215 -15.93 9.75 -12.74
CA PRO A 215 -17.34 10.01 -13.03
C PRO A 215 -18.22 8.86 -12.52
N LEU A 216 -19.46 9.20 -12.14
CA LEU A 216 -20.52 8.48 -11.41
C LEU A 216 -20.71 6.94 -11.59
N LEU A 217 -20.01 6.26 -12.48
CA LEU A 217 -20.18 4.83 -12.77
C LEU A 217 -19.67 3.86 -11.69
N LEU A 218 -18.95 4.35 -10.66
CA LEU A 218 -18.44 3.53 -9.55
C LEU A 218 -18.87 4.02 -8.16
N GLN A 219 -19.76 5.02 -8.06
CA GLN A 219 -20.33 5.48 -6.78
C GLN A 219 -21.48 4.59 -6.31
N VAL A 220 -21.30 3.27 -6.36
CA VAL A 220 -22.25 2.34 -5.77
C VAL A 220 -21.67 1.85 -4.44
N PRO A 221 -22.31 2.13 -3.30
CA PRO A 221 -21.87 1.61 -2.00
C PRO A 221 -21.63 0.11 -2.10
N GLY A 222 -20.54 -0.40 -1.52
CA GLY A 222 -20.05 -1.79 -1.71
C GLY A 222 -21.06 -2.92 -1.48
N TYR A 223 -22.26 -2.64 -0.94
CA TYR A 223 -23.39 -3.57 -0.90
C TYR A 223 -24.02 -3.84 -2.27
N LEU A 224 -24.03 -2.88 -3.21
CA LEU A 224 -24.62 -3.02 -4.54
C LEU A 224 -23.69 -3.70 -5.56
N TYR A 225 -22.38 -3.77 -5.28
CA TYR A 225 -21.44 -4.55 -6.10
C TYR A 225 -21.81 -6.06 -6.11
N ARG A 226 -22.36 -6.57 -5.00
CA ARG A 226 -22.90 -7.95 -4.91
C ARG A 226 -24.14 -8.17 -5.77
N ILE A 227 -24.91 -7.12 -6.06
CA ILE A 227 -26.06 -7.21 -6.97
C ILE A 227 -25.52 -7.20 -8.40
N PHE A 228 -24.64 -6.26 -8.76
CA PHE A 228 -24.08 -6.19 -10.12
C PHE A 228 -23.29 -7.44 -10.56
N HIS A 229 -22.50 -8.05 -9.67
CA HIS A 229 -21.71 -9.23 -10.02
C HIS A 229 -22.54 -10.52 -10.14
N LYS A 230 -23.77 -10.57 -9.59
CA LYS A 230 -24.72 -11.67 -9.80
C LYS A 230 -25.49 -11.56 -11.12
N PHE A 231 -25.51 -10.38 -11.74
CA PHE A 231 -26.26 -10.13 -12.99
C PHE A 231 -25.39 -10.24 -14.27
N MET A 232 -24.06 -10.24 -14.16
CA MET A 232 -23.16 -10.25 -15.33
C MET A 232 -22.83 -11.64 -15.90
N THR A 233 -23.39 -12.74 -15.38
CA THR A 233 -23.21 -14.10 -15.93
C THR A 233 -24.31 -14.55 -16.90
N GLY A 234 -25.07 -13.62 -17.49
CA GLY A 234 -25.88 -13.93 -18.68
C GLY A 234 -27.28 -13.35 -18.66
N LEU A 235 -27.42 -12.17 -19.26
CA LEU A 235 -28.55 -11.78 -20.11
C LEU A 235 -28.23 -10.40 -20.69
N ILE A 236 -28.17 -10.27 -22.00
CA ILE A 236 -28.07 -8.96 -22.66
C ILE A 236 -29.45 -8.30 -22.57
N LEU A 237 -29.57 -7.20 -21.82
CA LEU A 237 -30.75 -6.34 -21.83
C LEU A 237 -30.38 -4.98 -22.44
N PHE A 238 -31.03 -4.61 -23.54
CA PHE A 238 -30.97 -3.25 -24.06
C PHE A 238 -31.90 -2.36 -23.24
N ILE A 239 -31.34 -1.40 -22.49
CA ILE A 239 -32.12 -0.38 -21.78
C ILE A 239 -32.00 0.93 -22.55
N LYS A 240 -33.14 1.45 -23.02
CA LYS A 240 -33.28 2.78 -23.64
C LYS A 240 -33.72 3.75 -22.55
N PHE A 241 -32.97 4.82 -22.32
CA PHE A 241 -33.34 5.87 -21.37
C PHE A 241 -34.18 6.95 -22.06
N ASP A 242 -35.34 7.28 -21.48
CA ASP A 242 -36.11 8.47 -21.82
C ASP A 242 -36.06 9.45 -20.63
N PHE A 243 -35.66 10.70 -20.88
CA PHE A 243 -35.22 11.68 -19.88
C PHE A 243 -36.34 12.64 -19.46
N LYS A 244 -37.53 12.13 -19.16
CA LYS A 244 -38.58 12.95 -18.54
C LYS A 244 -39.29 12.19 -17.43
N GLU A 245 -39.08 12.68 -16.20
CA GLU A 245 -39.65 12.27 -14.91
C GLU A 245 -39.00 11.09 -14.18
N LEU A 246 -38.14 11.43 -13.20
CA LEU A 246 -37.62 10.50 -12.20
C LEU A 246 -38.64 10.38 -11.05
N LYS A 247 -39.47 9.33 -11.03
CA LYS A 247 -40.19 8.89 -9.82
C LYS A 247 -39.90 7.41 -9.57
N ILE A 248 -39.03 7.14 -8.60
CA ILE A 248 -38.73 5.79 -8.14
C ILE A 248 -39.83 5.36 -7.17
N ARG A 249 -40.64 4.37 -7.56
CA ARG A 249 -41.45 3.56 -6.63
C ARG A 249 -40.83 2.17 -6.55
N LEU A 250 -40.45 1.78 -5.33
CA LEU A 250 -40.04 0.41 -5.01
C LEU A 250 -41.30 -0.41 -4.71
N THR A 251 -41.51 -1.51 -5.43
CA THR A 251 -42.43 -2.57 -5.02
C THR A 251 -41.73 -3.91 -5.13
N SER A 252 -41.76 -4.68 -4.06
CA SER A 252 -41.26 -6.06 -3.99
C SER A 252 -42.32 -7.05 -4.48
N LYS A 253 -41.91 -8.01 -5.30
CA LYS A 253 -42.41 -9.39 -5.27
C LYS A 253 -41.22 -10.32 -5.39
#